data_AF-A0A8T8X1V3-F1
#
_entry.id   AF-A0A8T8X1V3-F1
#
_cell.length_a   1.000
_cell.length_b   1.000
_cell.length_c   1.000
_cell.angle_alpha   90.00
_cell.angle_beta   90.00
_cell.angle_gamma   90.00
#
_symmetry.space_group_name_H-M   'P 1'
#
loop_
_entity.id
_entity.type
_entity.pdbx_description
1 polymer ?
#
loop_
_entity_poly.entity_id
_entity_poly.type
_entity_poly.pdbx_seq_one_letter_code
_entity_poly.pdbx_strand_id
1 'polypeptide(L)'
;MPEQISHRSKPRPTASCLPCRARKVKCNRLTPCATCVARNTPQECKYAAPDTDRQAIAQAELIAGLRSRANQLRDQLGIARGLEILEVEDQQASTESDSEQEERYASIENEIGSGAPSRQEEDHLAELEVVYAALRWGTGATVEEVIRRVRRGDPLGDIAQGVELGMGSGLEDGVVVLD
;
A
#
# COMPACT_ATOMS: atom_id res chain seq x y z
N MET A 1 54.55 -5.47 -5.11
CA MET A 1 53.62 -5.02 -6.15
C MET A 1 52.28 -5.68 -5.87
N PRO A 2 51.24 -4.98 -5.39
CA PRO A 2 49.95 -5.60 -5.18
C PRO A 2 49.20 -5.69 -6.52
N GLU A 3 48.72 -6.89 -6.85
CA GLU A 3 47.92 -7.18 -8.04
C GLU A 3 46.54 -6.53 -7.94
N GLN A 4 46.18 -5.78 -8.99
CA GLN A 4 44.90 -5.10 -9.15
C GLN A 4 43.84 -6.11 -9.60
N ILE A 5 42.94 -6.52 -8.70
CA ILE A 5 41.77 -7.33 -9.05
C ILE A 5 40.81 -6.42 -9.82
N SER A 6 40.79 -6.54 -11.16
CA SER A 6 39.81 -5.82 -11.98
C SER A 6 38.41 -6.34 -11.63
N HIS A 7 37.61 -5.51 -10.96
CA HIS A 7 36.23 -5.83 -10.62
C HIS A 7 35.39 -5.79 -11.91
N ARG A 8 35.41 -6.88 -12.69
CA ARG A 8 34.60 -7.00 -13.91
C ARG A 8 33.14 -6.90 -13.51
N SER A 9 32.50 -5.77 -13.84
CA SER A 9 31.09 -5.55 -13.57
C SER A 9 30.28 -6.66 -14.25
N LYS A 10 29.38 -7.29 -13.48
CA LYS A 10 28.51 -8.33 -14.04
C LYS A 10 27.64 -7.66 -15.11
N PRO A 11 27.51 -8.25 -16.31
CA PRO A 11 26.68 -7.69 -17.36
C PRO A 11 25.24 -7.58 -16.86
N ARG A 12 24.62 -6.42 -17.04
CA ARG A 12 23.22 -6.17 -16.63
C ARG A 12 22.33 -7.25 -17.27
N PRO A 13 21.55 -8.01 -16.47
CA PRO A 13 20.71 -9.07 -17.00
C PRO A 13 19.74 -8.51 -18.03
N THR A 14 19.66 -9.16 -19.19
CA THR A 14 18.84 -8.65 -20.28
C THR A 14 17.41 -9.11 -20.13
N ALA A 15 16.49 -8.15 -20.08
CA ALA A 15 15.10 -8.39 -19.72
C ALA A 15 14.26 -9.05 -20.84
N SER A 16 14.74 -9.10 -22.08
CA SER A 16 14.06 -9.76 -23.21
C SER A 16 14.41 -11.25 -23.29
N CYS A 17 13.45 -12.08 -23.72
CA CYS A 17 13.71 -13.49 -23.97
C CYS A 17 14.71 -13.68 -25.13
N LEU A 18 15.43 -14.80 -25.13
CA LEU A 18 16.47 -15.13 -26.12
C LEU A 18 15.94 -15.06 -27.56
N PRO A 19 14.76 -15.62 -27.91
CA PRO A 19 14.25 -15.53 -29.27
C PRO A 19 13.88 -14.11 -29.69
N CYS A 20 13.27 -13.30 -28.80
CA CYS A 20 12.94 -11.92 -29.13
C CYS A 20 14.19 -11.04 -29.28
N ARG A 21 15.21 -11.29 -28.47
CA ARG A 21 16.52 -10.62 -28.59
C ARG A 21 17.19 -10.94 -29.92
N ALA A 22 17.26 -12.23 -30.28
CA ALA A 22 17.86 -12.66 -31.55
C ALA A 22 17.12 -12.05 -32.76
N ARG A 23 15.79 -11.95 -32.68
CA ARG A 23 14.94 -11.36 -33.72
C ARG A 23 14.84 -9.83 -33.65
N LYS A 24 15.42 -9.19 -32.63
CA LYS A 24 15.34 -7.73 -32.37
C LYS A 24 13.91 -7.17 -32.36
N VAL A 25 12.98 -7.91 -31.74
CA VAL A 25 11.56 -7.50 -31.59
C VAL A 25 11.22 -7.16 -30.15
N LYS A 26 10.12 -6.42 -29.94
CA LYS A 26 9.62 -6.09 -28.60
C LYS A 26 9.19 -7.36 -27.86
N CYS A 27 9.67 -7.52 -26.64
CA CYS A 27 9.32 -8.58 -25.71
C CYS A 27 8.49 -7.99 -24.57
N ASN A 28 7.29 -8.52 -24.32
CA ASN A 28 6.46 -8.13 -23.18
C ASN A 28 6.86 -8.83 -21.86
N ARG A 29 7.93 -9.66 -21.90
CA ARG A 29 8.61 -10.24 -20.74
C ARG A 29 7.77 -11.20 -19.89
N LEU A 30 6.59 -11.59 -20.35
CA LEU A 30 5.81 -12.69 -19.78
C LEU A 30 6.46 -14.05 -20.13
N THR A 31 6.10 -15.09 -19.40
CA THR A 31 6.58 -16.45 -19.65
C THR A 31 5.39 -17.38 -19.94
N PRO A 32 5.20 -17.82 -21.19
CA PRO A 32 5.87 -17.38 -22.42
C PRO A 32 5.45 -15.96 -22.83
N CYS A 33 6.32 -15.24 -23.55
CA CYS A 33 6.04 -13.88 -24.00
C CYS A 33 5.04 -13.88 -25.17
N ALA A 34 4.22 -12.83 -25.30
CA ALA A 34 3.17 -12.74 -26.31
C ALA A 34 3.71 -12.90 -27.74
N THR A 35 4.90 -12.38 -28.02
CA THR A 35 5.55 -12.51 -29.32
C THR A 35 5.94 -13.95 -29.65
N CYS A 36 6.36 -14.75 -28.66
CA CYS A 36 6.66 -16.16 -28.86
C CYS A 36 5.38 -16.99 -29.00
N VAL A 37 4.32 -16.63 -28.27
CA VAL A 37 2.99 -17.25 -28.42
C VAL A 37 2.44 -17.00 -29.82
N ALA A 38 2.43 -15.75 -30.28
CA ALA A 38 1.94 -15.36 -31.60
C ALA A 38 2.72 -16.02 -32.76
N ARG A 39 3.97 -16.44 -32.51
CA ARG A 39 4.81 -17.16 -33.48
C ARG A 39 4.73 -18.67 -33.36
N ASN A 40 3.87 -19.18 -32.49
CA ASN A 40 3.69 -20.61 -32.25
C ASN A 40 4.96 -21.33 -31.74
N THR A 41 5.83 -20.59 -31.02
CA THR A 41 7.05 -21.13 -30.39
C THR A 41 7.12 -20.81 -28.89
N PRO A 42 6.08 -21.10 -28.07
CA PRO A 42 6.12 -20.82 -26.64
C PRO A 42 7.20 -21.60 -25.90
N GLN A 43 7.47 -22.85 -26.31
CA GLN A 43 8.50 -23.72 -25.72
C GLN A 43 9.94 -23.20 -25.88
N GLU A 44 10.19 -22.35 -26.88
CA GLU A 44 11.49 -21.73 -27.12
C GLU A 44 11.68 -20.44 -26.31
N CYS A 45 10.64 -19.95 -25.64
CA CYS A 45 10.65 -18.70 -24.91
C CYS A 45 11.45 -18.82 -23.60
N LYS A 46 12.77 -18.80 -23.72
CA LYS A 46 13.72 -18.87 -22.61
C LYS A 46 14.40 -17.54 -22.36
N TYR A 47 14.80 -17.30 -21.13
CA TYR A 47 15.49 -16.09 -20.70
C TYR A 47 16.86 -16.46 -20.15
N ALA A 48 17.82 -15.53 -20.26
CA ALA A 48 19.18 -15.73 -19.72
C ALA A 48 19.26 -15.50 -18.20
N ALA A 49 18.35 -14.68 -17.66
CA ALA A 49 18.30 -14.34 -16.24
C ALA A 49 17.40 -15.33 -15.47
N PRO A 50 17.69 -15.59 -14.18
CA PRO A 50 16.81 -16.38 -13.32
C PRO A 50 15.42 -15.74 -13.20
N ASP A 51 14.41 -16.51 -12.79
CA ASP A 51 13.04 -16.01 -12.66
C ASP A 51 12.93 -14.90 -11.60
N THR A 52 13.73 -14.95 -10.53
CA THR A 52 13.77 -13.92 -9.46
C THR A 52 14.14 -12.54 -10.00
N ASP A 53 15.22 -12.45 -10.79
CA ASP A 53 15.66 -11.19 -11.39
C ASP A 53 14.62 -10.66 -12.38
N ARG A 54 13.95 -11.56 -13.10
CA ARG A 54 12.88 -11.19 -14.04
C ARG A 54 11.65 -10.67 -13.33
N GLN A 55 11.26 -11.28 -12.21
CA GLN A 55 10.17 -10.82 -11.37
C GLN A 55 10.48 -9.44 -10.79
N ALA A 56 11.71 -9.22 -10.30
CA ALA A 56 12.14 -7.91 -9.82
C ALA A 56 12.05 -6.83 -10.90
N ILE A 57 12.49 -7.12 -12.13
CA ILE A 57 12.37 -6.19 -13.27
C ILE A 57 10.89 -5.90 -13.59
N ALA A 58 10.05 -6.94 -13.66
CA ALA A 58 8.62 -6.78 -13.95
C ALA A 58 7.89 -5.98 -12.85
N GLN A 59 8.26 -6.22 -11.59
CA GLN A 59 7.74 -5.49 -10.43
C GLN A 59 8.13 -4.02 -10.49
N ALA A 60 9.38 -3.71 -10.82
CA ALA A 60 9.83 -2.32 -10.96
C ALA A 60 9.06 -1.56 -12.07
N GLU A 61 8.79 -2.22 -13.21
CA GLU A 61 7.98 -1.63 -14.28
C GLU A 61 6.53 -1.40 -13.86
N LEU A 62 5.94 -2.35 -13.12
CA LEU A 62 4.59 -2.22 -12.57
C LEU A 62 4.51 -1.06 -11.57
N ILE A 63 5.47 -0.97 -10.64
CA ILE A 63 5.55 0.11 -9.65
C ILE A 63 5.65 1.46 -10.35
N ALA A 64 6.53 1.59 -11.35
CA ALA A 64 6.68 2.83 -12.12
C ALA A 64 5.36 3.22 -12.83
N GLY A 65 4.67 2.25 -13.43
CA GLY A 65 3.37 2.48 -14.07
C GLY A 65 2.27 2.90 -13.09
N LEU A 66 2.20 2.26 -11.92
CA LEU A 66 1.25 2.60 -10.86
C LEU A 66 1.51 4.00 -10.31
N ARG A 67 2.79 4.36 -10.08
CA ARG A 67 3.19 5.70 -9.65
C ARG A 67 2.78 6.77 -10.67
N SER A 68 3.06 6.53 -11.95
CA SER A 68 2.66 7.44 -13.03
C SER A 68 1.14 7.64 -13.07
N ARG A 69 0.36 6.56 -12.96
CA ARG A 69 -1.10 6.65 -12.93
C ARG A 69 -1.61 7.36 -11.68
N ALA A 70 -1.01 7.13 -10.51
CA ALA A 70 -1.37 7.81 -9.28
C ALA A 70 -1.15 9.32 -9.40
N ASN A 71 -0.02 9.75 -9.96
CA ASN A 71 0.26 11.16 -10.20
C ASN A 71 -0.72 11.77 -11.21
N GLN A 72 -0.97 11.09 -12.33
CA GLN A 72 -1.95 11.55 -13.31
C GLN A 72 -3.36 11.73 -12.71
N LEU A 73 -3.80 10.79 -11.86
CA LEU A 73 -5.10 10.89 -11.19
C LEU A 73 -5.14 12.01 -10.16
N ARG A 74 -4.04 12.21 -9.42
CA ARG A 74 -3.91 13.37 -8.53
C ARG A 74 -4.04 14.65 -9.35
N ASP A 75 -3.26 14.83 -10.41
CA ASP A 75 -3.28 16.02 -11.27
C ASP A 75 -4.70 16.32 -11.80
N GLN A 76 -5.40 15.28 -12.28
CA GLN A 76 -6.79 15.42 -12.72
C GLN A 76 -7.73 15.90 -11.61
N LEU A 77 -7.55 15.41 -10.38
CA LEU A 77 -8.34 15.83 -9.22
C LEU A 77 -7.99 17.25 -8.75
N GLY A 78 -6.72 17.65 -8.78
CA GLY A 78 -6.31 19.01 -8.43
C GLY A 78 -6.84 20.03 -9.43
N ILE A 79 -6.73 19.74 -10.73
CA ILE A 79 -7.31 20.57 -11.80
C ILE A 79 -8.84 20.67 -11.63
N ALA A 80 -9.52 19.56 -11.35
CA ALA A 80 -10.97 19.55 -11.18
C ALA A 80 -11.46 20.27 -9.91
N ARG A 81 -10.64 20.33 -8.86
CA ARG A 81 -10.99 20.94 -7.56
C ARG A 81 -10.41 22.33 -7.35
N GLY A 82 -9.55 22.82 -8.25
CA GLY A 82 -8.87 24.12 -8.11
C GLY A 82 -7.87 24.17 -6.94
N LEU A 83 -7.35 23.01 -6.51
CA LEU A 83 -6.31 22.92 -5.47
C LEU A 83 -4.94 22.64 -6.09
N GLU A 84 -3.90 23.36 -5.63
CA GLU A 84 -2.50 22.99 -5.85
C GLU A 84 -2.19 21.67 -5.13
N ILE A 85 -1.58 20.73 -5.85
CA ILE A 85 -1.23 19.41 -5.32
C ILE A 85 0.20 19.46 -4.82
N LEU A 86 0.42 19.11 -3.56
CA LEU A 86 1.76 18.93 -2.98
C LEU A 86 2.49 17.79 -3.72
N GLU A 87 3.62 18.11 -4.34
CA GLU A 87 4.52 17.13 -4.93
C GLU A 87 5.05 16.21 -3.82
N VAL A 88 4.84 14.90 -3.97
CA VAL A 88 5.47 13.91 -3.09
C VAL A 88 6.90 13.74 -3.58
N GLU A 89 7.88 14.30 -2.86
CA GLU A 89 9.30 14.10 -3.16
C GLU A 89 9.67 12.62 -3.03
N ASP A 90 10.17 12.05 -4.13
CA ASP A 90 10.60 10.66 -4.26
C ASP A 90 11.94 10.48 -3.53
N GLN A 91 11.94 9.84 -2.36
CA GLN A 91 13.18 9.34 -1.76
C GLN A 91 13.76 8.27 -2.68
N GLN A 92 14.71 8.68 -3.53
CA GLN A 92 15.53 7.78 -4.31
C GLN A 92 16.29 6.88 -3.33
N ALA A 93 16.07 5.57 -3.44
CA ALA A 93 16.88 4.57 -2.75
C ALA A 93 18.34 4.68 -3.23
N SER A 94 19.18 5.33 -2.42
CA SER A 94 20.63 5.20 -2.49
C SER A 94 21.01 3.76 -2.14
N THR A 95 21.95 3.22 -2.89
CA THR A 95 22.60 1.94 -2.58
C THR A 95 23.52 2.15 -1.37
N GLU A 96 22.96 2.03 -0.17
CA GLU A 96 23.71 2.04 1.09
C GLU A 96 23.92 0.61 1.58
N SER A 97 25.10 0.40 2.16
CA SER A 97 25.64 -0.89 2.60
C SER A 97 24.77 -1.57 3.67
N ASP A 98 24.74 -2.90 3.69
CA ASP A 98 23.98 -3.75 4.63
C ASP A 98 24.14 -3.32 6.11
N SER A 99 25.28 -2.75 6.50
CA SER A 99 25.55 -2.33 7.88
C SER A 99 24.81 -1.06 8.31
N GLU A 100 24.42 -0.18 7.38
CA GLU A 100 23.72 1.08 7.67
C GLU A 100 22.19 0.87 7.68
N GLN A 101 21.70 -0.19 7.03
CA GLN A 101 20.27 -0.55 7.04
C GLN A 101 19.80 -1.10 8.40
N GLU A 102 20.64 -1.83 9.12
CA GLU A 102 20.28 -2.45 10.40
C GLU A 102 20.09 -1.40 11.52
N GLU A 103 20.96 -0.38 11.59
CA GLU A 103 20.80 0.75 12.53
C GLU A 103 19.58 1.62 12.19
N ARG A 104 19.27 1.76 10.89
CA ARG A 104 18.14 2.56 10.42
C ARG A 104 16.81 1.83 10.65
N TYR A 105 16.74 0.51 10.46
CA TYR A 105 15.54 -0.28 10.81
C TYR A 105 15.30 -0.34 12.32
N ALA A 106 16.35 -0.46 13.15
CA ALA A 106 16.22 -0.38 14.62
C ALA A 106 15.74 1.01 15.09
N SER A 107 16.08 2.07 14.36
CA SER A 107 15.58 3.43 14.64
C SER A 107 14.12 3.61 14.17
N ILE A 108 13.74 2.99 13.06
CA ILE A 108 12.37 3.03 12.51
C ILE A 108 11.40 2.18 13.34
N GLU A 109 11.81 1.02 13.86
CA GLU A 109 10.98 0.21 14.77
C GLU A 109 10.69 0.95 16.09
N ASN A 110 11.66 1.75 16.56
CA ASN A 110 11.43 2.63 17.71
C ASN A 110 10.46 3.77 17.39
N GLU A 111 10.40 4.32 16.17
CA GLU A 111 9.44 5.37 15.82
C GLU A 111 8.03 4.84 15.46
N ILE A 112 7.92 3.68 14.80
CA ILE A 112 6.62 3.07 14.46
C ILE A 112 5.99 2.38 15.69
N GLY A 113 6.81 1.96 16.67
CA GLY A 113 6.35 1.32 17.91
C GLY A 113 6.04 2.25 19.08
N SER A 114 6.27 3.57 18.96
CA SER A 114 6.14 4.51 20.09
C SER A 114 5.36 5.79 19.81
N GLY A 115 4.70 5.90 18.65
CA GLY A 115 3.65 6.88 18.44
C GLY A 115 2.39 6.49 19.22
N ALA A 116 2.38 6.71 20.54
CA ALA A 116 1.13 6.68 21.29
C ALA A 116 0.12 7.58 20.55
N PRO A 117 -1.08 7.09 20.18
CA PRO A 117 -2.06 7.92 19.51
C PRO A 117 -2.23 9.20 20.33
N SER A 118 -2.27 10.34 19.64
CA SER A 118 -2.50 11.59 20.33
C SER A 118 -3.81 11.48 21.11
N ARG A 119 -3.93 12.15 22.26
CA ARG A 119 -5.16 12.10 23.06
C ARG A 119 -6.43 12.38 22.23
N GLN A 120 -6.32 13.26 21.23
CA GLN A 120 -7.40 13.58 20.30
C GLN A 120 -7.77 12.44 19.35
N GLU A 121 -6.78 11.65 18.90
CA GLU A 121 -7.01 10.46 18.07
C GLU A 121 -7.60 9.31 18.90
N GLU A 122 -7.17 9.17 20.16
CA GLU A 122 -7.78 8.25 21.13
C GLU A 122 -9.25 8.60 21.38
N ASP A 123 -9.53 9.88 21.66
CA ASP A 123 -10.89 10.38 21.89
C ASP A 123 -11.77 10.16 20.65
N HIS A 124 -11.28 10.51 19.46
CA HIS A 124 -12.03 10.32 18.21
C HIS A 124 -12.29 8.83 17.90
N LEU A 125 -11.33 7.95 18.18
CA LEU A 125 -11.51 6.52 18.01
C LEU A 125 -12.52 5.96 19.01
N ALA A 126 -12.51 6.43 20.26
CA ALA A 126 -13.50 6.06 21.26
C ALA A 126 -14.92 6.49 20.84
N GLU A 127 -15.08 7.71 20.34
CA GLU A 127 -16.36 8.20 19.81
C GLU A 127 -16.86 7.36 18.62
N LEU A 128 -15.96 6.97 17.70
CA LEU A 128 -16.29 6.07 16.59
C LEU A 128 -16.77 4.70 17.10
N GLU A 129 -16.11 4.16 18.11
CA GLU A 129 -16.44 2.85 18.67
C GLU A 129 -17.82 2.88 19.35
N VAL A 130 -18.17 3.97 20.04
CA VAL A 130 -19.50 4.18 20.63
C VAL A 130 -20.58 4.20 19.53
N VAL A 131 -20.35 4.95 18.46
CA VAL A 131 -21.30 5.03 17.33
C VAL A 131 -21.42 3.69 16.62
N TYR A 132 -20.31 2.97 16.43
CA TYR A 132 -20.30 1.63 15.87
C TYR A 132 -21.09 0.65 16.74
N ALA A 133 -20.91 0.69 18.06
CA ALA A 133 -21.63 -0.17 18.99
C ALA A 133 -23.15 0.08 18.93
N ALA A 134 -23.56 1.34 18.82
CA ALA A 134 -24.97 1.71 18.65
C ALA A 134 -25.57 1.21 17.33
N LEU A 135 -24.81 1.28 16.23
CA LEU A 135 -25.27 0.77 14.94
C LEU A 135 -25.34 -0.76 14.91
N ARG A 136 -24.42 -1.44 15.59
CA ARG A 136 -24.30 -2.90 15.54
C ARG A 136 -25.20 -3.62 16.53
N TRP A 137 -25.36 -3.08 17.73
CA TRP A 137 -26.09 -3.73 18.83
C TRP A 137 -27.20 -2.87 19.44
N GLY A 138 -27.40 -1.64 18.96
CA GLY A 138 -28.48 -0.78 19.44
C GLY A 138 -29.88 -1.25 19.05
N THR A 139 -30.89 -0.71 19.72
CA THR A 139 -32.29 -0.93 19.34
C THR A 139 -32.60 -0.24 18.00
N GLY A 140 -33.68 -0.64 17.32
CA GLY A 140 -34.09 0.00 16.06
C GLY A 140 -34.25 1.52 16.17
N ALA A 141 -34.81 2.00 17.28
CA ALA A 141 -34.94 3.44 17.55
C ALA A 141 -33.58 4.14 17.72
N THR A 142 -32.63 3.49 18.41
CA THR A 142 -31.25 4.00 18.57
C THR A 142 -30.54 4.08 17.23
N VAL A 143 -30.63 3.03 16.41
CA VAL A 143 -30.00 2.97 15.08
C VAL A 143 -30.57 4.05 14.15
N GLU A 144 -31.90 4.19 14.11
CA GLU A 144 -32.56 5.23 13.29
C GLU A 144 -32.12 6.64 13.70
N GLU A 145 -32.04 6.91 15.00
CA GLU A 145 -31.60 8.19 15.53
C GLU A 145 -30.13 8.49 15.20
N VAL A 146 -29.22 7.51 15.37
CA VAL A 146 -27.81 7.66 14.98
C VAL A 146 -27.67 7.95 13.48
N ILE A 147 -28.35 7.18 12.62
CA ILE A 147 -28.32 7.40 11.16
C ILE A 147 -28.86 8.78 10.80
N ARG A 148 -29.94 9.23 11.46
CA ARG A 148 -30.52 10.56 11.24
C ARG A 148 -29.52 11.67 11.58
N ARG A 149 -28.78 11.55 12.69
CA ARG A 149 -27.77 12.52 13.11
C ARG A 149 -26.56 12.54 12.18
N VAL A 150 -26.09 11.37 11.75
CA VAL A 150 -25.04 11.25 10.72
C VAL A 150 -25.48 11.94 9.42
N ARG A 151 -26.71 11.72 8.96
CA ARG A 151 -27.24 12.38 7.75
C ARG A 151 -27.38 13.89 7.89
N ARG A 152 -27.61 14.40 9.10
CA ARG A 152 -27.66 15.84 9.39
C ARG A 152 -26.27 16.48 9.41
N GLY A 153 -25.22 15.68 9.54
CA GLY A 153 -23.84 16.14 9.66
C GLY A 153 -23.49 16.60 11.08
N ASP A 154 -24.11 16.00 12.10
CA ASP A 154 -23.75 16.29 13.48
C ASP A 154 -22.29 15.87 13.77
N PRO A 155 -21.56 16.61 14.61
CA PRO A 155 -20.23 16.21 15.07
C PRO A 155 -20.24 14.82 15.72
N LEU A 156 -19.18 14.04 15.51
CA LEU A 156 -19.10 12.66 15.98
C LEU A 156 -19.22 12.57 17.52
N GLY A 157 -18.53 13.43 18.26
CA GLY A 157 -18.65 13.51 19.72
C GLY A 157 -20.06 13.81 20.20
N ASP A 158 -20.81 14.66 19.51
CA ASP A 158 -22.22 14.93 19.88
C ASP A 158 -23.09 13.70 19.64
N ILE A 159 -22.81 12.93 18.58
CA ILE A 159 -23.51 11.68 18.27
C ILE A 159 -23.17 10.63 19.34
N ALA A 160 -21.89 10.43 19.65
CA ALA A 160 -21.41 9.50 20.65
C ALA A 160 -21.98 9.83 22.05
N GLN A 161 -21.93 11.09 22.47
CA GLN A 161 -22.51 11.52 23.74
C GLN A 161 -24.04 11.30 23.79
N GLY A 162 -24.74 11.54 22.68
CA GLY A 162 -26.19 11.28 22.60
C GLY A 162 -26.53 9.78 22.68
N VAL A 163 -25.63 8.92 22.20
CA VAL A 163 -25.73 7.46 22.36
C VAL A 163 -25.50 7.08 23.82
N GLU A 164 -24.45 7.56 24.47
CA GLU A 164 -24.14 7.25 25.88
C GLU A 164 -25.27 7.69 26.82
N LEU A 165 -25.82 8.89 26.61
CA LEU A 165 -26.95 9.40 27.40
C LEU A 165 -28.28 8.68 27.08
N GLY A 166 -28.39 8.08 25.90
CA GLY A 166 -29.57 7.32 25.45
C GLY A 166 -29.49 5.82 25.77
N MET A 167 -28.29 5.28 26.01
CA MET A 167 -28.03 3.89 26.40
C MET A 167 -28.05 3.76 27.92
N GLY A 168 -29.22 4.02 28.53
CA GLY A 168 -29.49 3.54 29.87
C GLY A 168 -29.57 2.01 29.88
N SER A 169 -28.63 1.35 30.57
CA SER A 169 -28.70 -0.03 31.07
C SER A 169 -28.99 -1.15 30.04
N GLY A 170 -27.97 -1.61 29.30
CA GLY A 170 -28.15 -2.74 28.37
C GLY A 170 -26.93 -3.59 28.05
N LEU A 171 -25.80 -3.43 28.75
CA LEU A 171 -24.60 -4.26 28.56
C LEU A 171 -23.98 -4.60 29.92
N GLU A 172 -24.72 -5.35 30.73
CA GLU A 172 -24.09 -6.25 31.70
C GLU A 172 -24.39 -7.67 31.21
N ASP A 173 -23.35 -8.49 31.18
CA ASP A 173 -23.31 -9.91 30.78
C ASP A 173 -23.27 -10.23 29.28
N GLY A 174 -22.04 -10.32 28.76
CA GLY A 174 -21.73 -10.90 27.47
C GLY A 174 -20.27 -11.35 27.32
N VAL A 175 -19.64 -11.81 28.40
CA VAL A 175 -18.38 -12.56 28.30
C VAL A 175 -18.69 -13.89 27.59
N VAL A 176 -18.42 -13.96 26.30
CA VAL A 176 -18.25 -15.24 25.60
C VAL A 176 -16.86 -15.76 25.94
N VAL A 177 -16.80 -16.65 26.92
CA VAL A 177 -15.66 -17.57 27.10
C VAL A 177 -15.66 -18.49 25.89
N LEU A 178 -14.55 -18.48 25.15
CA LEU A 178 -14.25 -19.44 24.09
C LEU A 178 -13.83 -20.77 24.76
N ASP A 179 -14.59 -21.83 24.50
CA ASP A 179 -14.13 -23.23 24.52
C ASP A 179 -14.38 -23.83 23.13
#